data_AF-A0A0A6CZL8-F1
#
_entry.id   AF-A0A0A6CZL8-F1
#
_cell.length_a   1.000
_cell.length_b   1.000
_cell.length_c   1.000
_cell.angle_alpha   90.00
_cell.angle_beta   90.00
_cell.angle_gamma   90.00
#
_symmetry.space_group_name_H-M   'P 1'
#
loop_
_entity.id
_entity.type
_entity.pdbx_description
1 polymer ?
#
loop_
_entity_poly.entity_id
_entity_poly.type
_entity_poly.pdbx_seq_one_letter_code
_entity_poly.pdbx_strand_id
1 'polypeptide(L)'
;MLTTLPLLAGCAAGPHAEKPVLTAHAVAQIATRCGAVRGKFRPSRTELPSADFTLHADDQGDAQSSPTVRCIGTALDAYRHDYFGFAPETGALPSS
;
A
#
# COMPACT_ATOMS: atom_id res chain seq x y z
N MET A 1 21.74 -22.89 -51.82
CA MET A 1 22.19 -21.84 -50.89
C MET A 1 20.95 -21.07 -50.45
N LEU A 2 20.39 -21.38 -49.26
CA LEU A 2 19.26 -20.66 -48.69
C LEU A 2 19.79 -19.79 -47.54
N THR A 3 19.70 -18.49 -47.73
CA THR A 3 20.15 -17.46 -46.80
C THR A 3 19.21 -17.43 -45.60
N THR A 4 19.71 -17.88 -44.45
CA THR A 4 18.99 -17.81 -43.17
C THR A 4 19.10 -16.38 -42.63
N LEU A 5 17.99 -15.64 -42.59
CA LEU A 5 17.95 -14.36 -41.86
C LEU A 5 17.99 -14.65 -40.36
N PRO A 6 18.90 -14.03 -39.58
CA PRO A 6 18.79 -14.06 -38.13
C PRO A 6 17.67 -13.08 -37.75
N LEU A 7 16.54 -13.65 -37.32
CA LEU A 7 15.56 -12.92 -36.53
C LEU A 7 16.28 -12.38 -35.29
N LEU A 8 16.45 -11.06 -35.26
CA LEU A 8 16.84 -10.30 -34.08
C LEU A 8 15.88 -10.69 -32.95
N ALA A 9 16.35 -11.56 -32.05
CA ALA A 9 15.75 -11.78 -30.76
C ALA A 9 15.91 -10.47 -29.97
N GLY A 10 15.00 -9.54 -30.22
CA GLY A 10 14.83 -8.37 -29.38
C GLY A 10 14.42 -8.88 -28.00
N CYS A 11 15.38 -8.88 -27.07
CA CYS A 11 15.12 -8.96 -25.65
C CYS A 11 14.32 -7.71 -25.23
N ALA A 12 13.04 -7.68 -25.56
CA ALA A 12 12.09 -6.78 -24.93
C ALA A 12 11.79 -7.33 -23.54
N ALA A 13 12.80 -7.34 -22.67
CA ALA A 13 12.56 -7.17 -21.25
C ALA A 13 12.00 -5.75 -21.13
N GLY A 14 10.68 -5.61 -21.28
CA GLY A 14 10.01 -4.34 -21.01
C GLY A 14 10.47 -3.86 -19.63
N PRO A 15 10.71 -2.56 -19.42
CA PRO A 15 11.14 -2.07 -18.13
C PRO A 15 10.07 -2.50 -17.12
N HIS A 16 10.42 -3.46 -16.25
CA HIS A 16 9.69 -3.70 -15.02
C HIS A 16 9.82 -2.39 -14.25
N ALA A 17 8.89 -1.46 -14.48
CA ALA A 17 8.86 -0.19 -13.80
C ALA A 17 8.78 -0.50 -12.31
N GLU A 18 9.83 -0.14 -11.59
CA GLU A 18 9.89 -0.38 -10.17
C GLU A 18 8.70 0.30 -9.49
N LYS A 19 8.06 -0.39 -8.52
CA LYS A 19 6.92 0.17 -7.79
C LYS A 19 7.31 1.53 -7.18
N PRO A 20 6.47 2.57 -7.28
CA PRO A 20 6.78 3.86 -6.69
C PRO A 20 6.92 3.77 -5.17
N VAL A 21 7.74 4.64 -4.59
CA VAL A 21 7.86 4.77 -3.13
C VAL A 21 6.59 5.39 -2.56
N LEU A 22 6.11 4.88 -1.43
CA LEU A 22 4.92 5.41 -0.75
C LEU A 22 5.11 6.89 -0.37
N THR A 23 4.06 7.69 -0.54
CA THR A 23 4.08 9.13 -0.24
C THR A 23 2.97 9.51 0.72
N ALA A 24 3.10 10.69 1.36
CA ALA A 24 2.04 11.25 2.20
C ALA A 24 0.70 11.39 1.45
N HIS A 25 0.76 11.80 0.18
CA HIS A 25 -0.42 11.94 -0.66
C HIS A 25 -1.09 10.58 -0.92
N ALA A 26 -0.31 9.55 -1.26
CA ALA A 26 -0.82 8.20 -1.45
C ALA A 26 -1.47 7.66 -0.17
N VAL A 27 -0.84 7.84 0.99
CA VAL A 27 -1.42 7.43 2.29
C VAL A 27 -2.76 8.10 2.55
N ALA A 28 -2.87 9.41 2.31
CA ALA A 28 -4.13 10.14 2.49
C ALA A 28 -5.21 9.63 1.52
N GLN A 29 -4.87 9.40 0.24
CA GLN A 29 -5.81 8.86 -0.75
C GLN A 29 -6.27 7.44 -0.41
N ILE A 30 -5.36 6.57 0.04
CA ILE A 30 -5.68 5.21 0.46
C ILE A 30 -6.64 5.24 1.64
N ALA A 31 -6.37 6.09 2.64
CA ALA A 31 -7.26 6.22 3.81
C ALA A 31 -8.68 6.61 3.37
N THR A 32 -8.81 7.66 2.57
CA THR A 32 -10.12 8.10 2.05
C THR A 32 -10.82 7.03 1.22
N ARG A 33 -10.10 6.38 0.30
CA ARG A 33 -10.68 5.38 -0.61
C ARG A 33 -11.15 4.14 0.12
N CYS A 34 -10.40 3.71 1.13
CA CYS A 34 -10.67 2.48 1.86
C CYS A 34 -11.55 2.67 3.09
N GLY A 35 -11.96 3.90 3.43
CA GLY A 35 -12.83 4.16 4.58
C GLY A 35 -12.09 4.20 5.92
N ALA A 36 -10.77 4.38 5.93
CA ALA A 36 -10.06 4.65 7.18
C ALA A 36 -10.35 6.08 7.65
N VAL A 37 -10.45 6.28 8.96
CA VAL A 37 -10.62 7.59 9.61
C VAL A 37 -9.52 8.56 9.19
N ARG A 38 -8.27 8.07 9.19
CA ARG A 38 -7.09 8.83 8.74
C ARG A 38 -5.92 7.90 8.42
N GLY A 39 -5.03 8.38 7.56
CA GLY A 39 -3.71 7.77 7.32
C GLY A 39 -2.60 8.70 7.80
N LYS A 40 -1.63 8.16 8.53
CA LYS A 40 -0.42 8.86 8.99
C LYS A 40 0.78 8.33 8.23
N PHE A 41 1.40 9.19 7.44
CA PHE A 41 2.65 8.88 6.75
C PHE A 41 3.85 9.11 7.67
N ARG A 42 4.81 8.18 7.64
CA ARG A 42 6.09 8.28 8.33
C ARG A 42 7.23 8.26 7.30
N PRO A 43 7.84 9.41 6.98
CA PRO A 43 9.01 9.42 6.10
C PRO A 43 10.20 8.75 6.81
N SER A 44 11.08 8.11 6.03
CA SER A 44 12.40 7.68 6.48
C SER A 44 13.47 8.24 5.55
N ARG A 45 14.66 8.51 6.10
CA ARG A 45 15.83 9.00 5.33
C ARG A 45 16.77 7.88 4.91
N THR A 46 16.73 6.77 5.63
CA THR A 46 17.64 5.62 5.48
C THR A 46 16.92 4.35 5.05
N GLU A 47 15.60 4.30 5.23
CA GLU A 47 14.76 3.13 4.94
C GLU A 47 13.58 3.55 4.04
N LEU A 48 12.74 2.58 3.67
CA LEU A 48 11.47 2.87 3.03
C LEU A 48 10.51 3.57 4.02
N PRO A 49 9.63 4.45 3.54
CA PRO A 49 8.63 5.06 4.39
C PRO A 49 7.61 4.03 4.90
N SER A 50 6.93 4.39 6.00
CA SER A 50 5.91 3.56 6.63
C SER A 50 4.59 4.34 6.78
N ALA A 51 3.50 3.65 7.10
CA ALA A 51 2.20 4.29 7.33
C ALA A 51 1.39 3.64 8.46
N ASP A 52 0.61 4.44 9.19
CA ASP A 52 -0.41 3.93 10.10
C ASP A 52 -1.80 4.39 9.67
N PHE A 53 -2.79 3.52 9.77
CA PHE A 53 -4.18 3.84 9.47
C PHE A 53 -5.01 3.76 10.74
N THR A 54 -5.75 4.83 11.03
CA THR A 54 -6.75 4.80 12.08
C THR A 54 -8.05 4.28 11.49
N LEU A 55 -8.60 3.22 12.08
CA LEU A 55 -9.83 2.57 11.64
C LEU A 55 -11.01 2.97 12.52
N HIS A 56 -12.21 2.92 11.95
CA HIS A 56 -13.42 2.94 12.74
C HIS A 56 -13.53 1.68 13.62
N ALA A 57 -14.31 1.75 14.69
CA ALA A 57 -14.36 0.69 15.68
C ALA A 57 -14.96 -0.63 15.13
N ASP A 58 -15.92 -0.52 14.20
CA ASP A 58 -16.57 -1.61 13.48
C ASP A 58 -15.67 -2.25 12.40
N ASP A 59 -14.69 -1.50 11.92
CA ASP A 59 -13.70 -1.95 10.92
C ASP A 59 -12.44 -2.57 11.54
N GLN A 60 -12.40 -2.74 12.86
CA GLN A 60 -11.27 -3.40 13.53
C GLN A 60 -11.21 -4.88 13.18
N GLY A 61 -9.99 -5.40 12.98
CA GLY A 61 -9.75 -6.81 12.72
C GLY A 61 -8.58 -7.04 11.78
N ASP A 62 -8.45 -8.28 11.29
CA ASP A 62 -7.47 -8.63 10.27
C ASP A 62 -8.05 -8.46 8.85
N ALA A 63 -7.23 -8.74 7.83
CA ALA A 63 -7.65 -8.62 6.43
C ALA A 63 -8.78 -9.60 6.03
N GLN A 64 -9.05 -10.63 6.83
CA GLN A 64 -10.14 -11.57 6.58
C GLN A 64 -11.46 -11.09 7.17
N SER A 65 -11.42 -10.44 8.34
CA SER A 65 -12.60 -9.94 9.04
C SER A 65 -12.98 -8.50 8.67
N SER A 66 -12.03 -7.67 8.25
CA SER A 66 -12.25 -6.25 7.95
C SER A 66 -12.05 -5.93 6.45
N PRO A 67 -13.13 -5.56 5.71
CA PRO A 67 -13.02 -5.10 4.33
C PRO A 67 -12.11 -3.89 4.17
N THR A 68 -12.10 -2.97 5.14
CA THR A 68 -11.26 -1.79 5.19
C THR A 68 -9.78 -2.16 5.28
N VAL A 69 -9.41 -3.06 6.20
CA VAL A 69 -8.02 -3.57 6.33
C VAL A 69 -7.55 -4.24 5.04
N ARG A 70 -8.41 -5.06 4.42
CA ARG A 70 -8.09 -5.72 3.15
C ARG A 70 -7.87 -4.72 2.02
N CYS A 71 -8.72 -3.70 1.92
CA CYS A 71 -8.57 -2.63 0.93
C CYS A 71 -7.24 -1.90 1.09
N ILE A 72 -6.88 -1.52 2.33
CA ILE A 72 -5.65 -0.79 2.62
C ILE A 72 -4.43 -1.65 2.24
N GLY A 73 -4.40 -2.92 2.66
CA GLY A 73 -3.32 -3.83 2.29
C GLY A 73 -3.15 -3.96 0.78
N THR A 74 -4.26 -4.17 0.05
CA THR A 74 -4.25 -4.29 -1.41
C THR A 74 -3.78 -3.00 -2.10
N ALA A 75 -4.14 -1.83 -1.55
CA ALA A 75 -3.71 -0.56 -2.11
C ALA A 75 -2.22 -0.28 -1.84
N LEU A 76 -1.71 -0.68 -0.68
CA LEU A 76 -0.29 -0.54 -0.33
C LEU A 76 0.62 -1.46 -1.16
N ASP A 77 0.12 -2.61 -1.63
CA ASP A 77 0.87 -3.50 -2.53
C ASP A 77 1.32 -2.81 -3.84
N ALA A 78 0.71 -1.68 -4.22
CA ALA A 78 1.14 -0.88 -5.36
C ALA A 78 2.41 -0.03 -5.09
N TYR A 79 2.87 0.04 -3.84
CA TYR A 79 3.96 0.92 -3.40
C TYR A 79 5.08 0.15 -2.71
N ARG A 80 6.28 0.74 -2.72
CA ARG A 80 7.38 0.34 -1.83
C ARG A 80 7.24 1.06 -0.50
N HIS A 81 7.17 0.29 0.59
CA HIS A 81 7.12 0.77 1.97
C HIS A 81 7.85 -0.23 2.87
N ASP A 82 8.19 0.18 4.09
CA ASP A 82 8.83 -0.70 5.09
C ASP A 82 7.77 -1.46 5.88
N TYR A 83 6.97 -0.75 6.68
CA TYR A 83 5.88 -1.33 7.47
C TYR A 83 4.59 -0.51 7.37
N PHE A 84 3.45 -1.16 7.63
CA PHE A 84 2.19 -0.48 7.89
C PHE A 84 1.45 -1.07 9.08
N GLY A 85 0.72 -0.22 9.81
CA GLY A 85 -0.04 -0.62 11.00
C GLY A 85 -1.46 -0.06 11.04
N PHE A 86 -2.27 -0.63 11.93
CA PHE A 86 -3.63 -0.20 12.21
C PHE A 86 -3.77 0.21 13.66
N ALA A 87 -4.51 1.29 13.91
CA ALA A 87 -4.87 1.74 15.24
C ALA A 87 -6.38 2.00 15.31
N PRO A 88 -7.04 1.76 16.44
CA PRO A 88 -8.42 2.16 16.62
C PRO A 88 -8.54 3.68 16.71
N GLU A 89 -9.67 4.23 16.27
CA GLU A 89 -10.08 5.60 16.59
C GLU A 89 -10.15 5.76 18.12
N THR A 90 -9.27 6.59 18.68
CA THR A 90 -9.25 6.82 20.13
C THR A 90 -10.46 7.69 20.50
N GLY A 91 -11.56 7.03 20.83
CA GLY A 91 -12.85 7.65 21.18
C GLY A 91 -13.88 6.72 21.84
N ALA A 92 -13.57 5.43 22.06
CA ALA A 92 -14.46 4.50 22.75
C ALA A 92 -13.69 3.69 23.81
N LEU A 93 -13.29 4.35 24.90
CA LEU A 93 -13.28 3.64 26.18
C LEU A 93 -14.77 3.45 26.54
N PRO A 94 -15.29 2.22 26.70
CA PRO A 94 -16.54 2.06 27.41
C PRO A 94 -16.29 2.51 28.85
N SER A 95 -16.83 3.67 29.22
CA SER A 95 -16.96 4.06 30.63
C SER A 95 -17.70 2.92 31.33
N SER A 96 -16.97 2.13 32.13
CA SER A 96 -17.56 1.19 33.09
C SER A 96 -17.90 1.93 34.37
#